data_AF-A0A2A4JAA0-F1
#
_entry.id   AF-A0A2A4JAA0-F1
#
_cell.length_a   1.000
_cell.length_b   1.000
_cell.length_c   1.000
_cell.angle_alpha   90.00
_cell.angle_beta   90.00
_cell.angle_gamma   90.00
#
_symmetry.space_group_name_H-M   'P 1'
#
loop_
_entity.id
_entity.type
_entity.pdbx_description
1 polymer ?
#
loop_
_entity_poly.entity_id
_entity_poly.type
_entity_poly.pdbx_seq_one_letter_code
_entity_poly.pdbx_strand_id
1 'polypeptide(L)'
;MDPEKKQASEVSVDDILTILGPFGKFNVYSYVLILFPVFLAGMYSSVYNFEVMDLKYRCSVPECEDNLDHINFTIPHDNDGFPAKCVRYAPFSNVSHYNSSQCLPHYYDTSTEIECDSYVYLEEHSIVKE
;
A
#
# COMPACT_ATOMS: atom_id res chain seq x y z
N MET A 1 31.70 54.08 57.25
CA MET A 1 30.41 53.72 56.62
C MET A 1 30.72 53.18 55.24
N ASP A 2 30.73 51.86 55.12
CA ASP A 2 30.58 51.12 53.86
C ASP A 2 29.24 51.49 53.18
N PRO A 3 28.96 51.15 51.89
CA PRO A 3 29.65 50.16 51.05
C PRO A 3 29.76 50.52 49.55
N GLU A 4 30.57 49.77 48.78
CA GLU A 4 30.17 49.44 47.41
C GLU A 4 30.60 48.01 47.09
N LYS A 5 29.74 47.08 47.49
CA LYS A 5 29.86 45.65 47.21
C LYS A 5 29.55 45.46 45.73
N LYS A 6 30.59 45.20 44.93
CA LYS A 6 30.50 44.84 43.51
C LYS A 6 29.71 43.54 43.39
N GLN A 7 28.41 43.66 43.14
CA GLN A 7 27.52 42.53 42.90
C GLN A 7 27.84 42.00 41.50
N ALA A 8 28.59 40.90 41.44
CA ALA A 8 28.60 40.06 40.25
C ALA A 8 27.16 39.60 40.07
N SER A 9 26.46 40.19 39.10
CA SER A 9 25.12 39.78 38.70
C SER A 9 25.21 38.29 38.36
N GLU A 10 24.56 37.48 39.18
CA GLU A 10 24.35 36.07 38.93
C GLU A 10 23.59 35.99 37.61
N VAL A 11 24.29 35.63 36.53
CA VAL A 11 23.71 35.60 35.18
C VAL A 11 22.64 34.52 35.20
N SER A 12 21.39 34.94 35.24
CA SER A 12 20.25 34.03 35.27
C SER A 12 20.08 33.36 33.91
N VAL A 13 19.51 32.15 33.90
CA VAL A 13 19.25 31.42 32.64
C VAL A 13 18.33 32.24 31.72
N ASP A 14 17.43 33.03 32.30
CA ASP A 14 16.53 33.93 31.58
C ASP A 14 17.27 35.09 30.89
N ASP A 15 18.34 35.62 31.48
CA ASP A 15 19.19 36.64 30.82
C ASP A 15 19.94 36.06 29.61
N ILE A 16 20.42 34.81 29.73
CA ILE A 16 21.10 34.11 28.62
C ILE A 16 20.09 33.84 27.49
N LEU A 17 18.86 33.43 27.82
CA LEU A 17 17.78 33.24 26.85
C LEU A 17 17.39 34.54 26.14
N THR A 18 17.43 35.66 26.87
CA THR A 18 17.16 37.00 26.31
C THR A 18 18.28 37.46 25.36
N ILE A 19 19.54 37.13 25.67
CA ILE A 19 20.73 37.42 24.84
C ILE A 19 20.78 36.55 23.58
N LEU A 20 20.39 35.27 23.68
CA LEU A 20 20.32 34.35 22.55
C LEU A 20 19.18 34.70 21.56
N GLY A 21 18.19 35.48 22.01
CA GLY A 21 17.05 35.96 21.24
C GLY A 21 16.06 34.84 20.86
N PRO A 22 14.79 35.19 20.57
CA PRO A 22 13.80 34.22 20.11
C PRO A 22 14.24 33.71 18.72
N PHE A 23 14.85 32.53 18.68
CA PHE A 23 15.27 31.83 17.44
C PHE A 23 16.14 32.66 16.48
N GLY A 24 17.43 32.79 16.79
CA GLY A 24 18.42 33.30 15.84
C GLY A 24 18.50 32.49 14.53
N LYS A 25 18.91 33.14 13.44
CA LYS A 25 19.04 32.56 12.08
C LYS A 25 19.87 31.25 12.06
N PHE A 26 20.87 31.15 12.93
CA PHE A 26 21.71 29.96 13.07
C PHE A 26 20.95 28.74 13.64
N ASN A 27 20.05 28.98 14.60
CA ASN A 27 19.21 27.92 15.15
C ASN A 27 18.22 27.41 14.11
N VAL A 28 17.63 28.30 13.31
CA VAL A 28 16.75 27.92 12.19
C VAL A 28 17.51 27.08 11.17
N TYR A 29 18.71 27.50 10.78
CA TYR A 29 19.54 26.74 9.83
C TYR A 29 19.91 25.35 10.37
N SER A 30 20.31 25.27 11.64
CA SER A 30 20.59 23.99 12.31
C SER A 30 19.36 23.09 12.39
N TYR A 31 18.18 23.66 12.66
CA TYR A 31 16.92 22.91 12.72
C TYR A 31 16.53 22.37 11.34
N VAL A 32 16.70 23.16 10.29
CA VAL A 32 16.46 22.72 8.90
C VAL A 32 17.43 21.61 8.50
N LEU A 33 18.71 21.72 8.87
CA LEU A 33 19.72 20.68 8.61
C LEU A 33 19.40 19.36 9.34
N ILE A 34 18.81 19.42 10.54
CA ILE A 34 18.38 18.23 11.29
C ILE A 34 17.06 17.67 10.74
N LEU A 35 16.13 18.53 10.32
CA LEU A 35 14.86 18.11 9.73
C LEU A 35 15.02 17.49 8.35
N PHE A 36 16.01 17.91 7.57
CA PHE A 36 16.24 17.40 6.22
C PHE A 36 16.41 15.87 6.15
N PRO A 37 17.32 15.22 6.92
CA PRO A 37 17.43 13.76 6.91
C PRO A 37 16.19 13.06 7.47
N VAL A 38 15.51 13.65 8.46
CA VAL A 38 14.25 13.11 9.01
C VAL A 38 13.15 13.11 7.95
N PHE A 39 13.05 14.19 7.17
CA PHE A 39 12.11 14.29 6.06
C PHE A 39 12.42 13.26 4.97
N LEU A 40 13.68 13.10 4.57
CA LEU A 40 14.08 12.09 3.59
C LEU A 40 13.77 10.67 4.06
N ALA A 41 13.97 10.37 5.36
CA ALA A 41 13.61 9.08 5.94
C ALA A 41 12.09 8.82 5.89
N GLY A 42 11.27 9.85 6.15
CA GLY A 42 9.81 9.76 6.01
C GLY A 42 9.33 9.65 4.55
N MET A 43 10.06 10.26 3.62
CA MET A 43 9.77 10.11 2.19
C MET A 43 10.06 8.69 1.72
N TYR A 44 11.13 8.05 2.21
CA TYR A 44 11.47 6.67 1.83
C TYR A 44 10.35 5.66 2.15
N SER A 45 9.67 5.79 3.30
CA SER A 45 8.52 4.93 3.59
C SER A 45 7.32 5.17 2.68
N SER A 46 7.19 6.39 2.14
CA SER A 46 6.13 6.73 1.19
C SER A 46 6.39 6.19 -0.20
N VAL A 47 7.67 6.08 -0.62
CA VAL A 47 8.06 5.51 -1.93
C VAL A 47 7.49 4.11 -2.11
N TYR A 48 7.46 3.28 -1.06
CA TYR A 48 6.87 1.93 -1.12
C TYR A 48 5.42 1.95 -1.63
N ASN A 49 4.60 2.92 -1.21
CA ASN A 49 3.21 3.02 -1.65
C ASN A 49 3.09 3.33 -3.16
N PHE A 50 4.10 4.00 -3.74
CA PHE A 50 4.14 4.35 -5.15
C PHE A 50 4.88 3.29 -6.00
N GLU A 51 5.73 2.48 -5.38
CA GLU A 51 6.41 1.36 -6.02
C GLU A 51 5.59 0.06 -6.00
N VAL A 52 4.43 0.02 -5.33
CA VAL A 52 3.52 -1.12 -5.45
C VAL A 52 3.16 -1.30 -6.92
N MET A 53 3.75 -2.32 -7.53
CA MET A 53 3.45 -2.70 -8.90
C MET A 53 2.02 -3.18 -8.97
N ASP A 54 1.30 -2.73 -10.00
CA ASP A 54 -0.01 -3.27 -10.32
C ASP A 54 0.15 -4.69 -10.87
N LEU A 55 0.04 -5.67 -9.97
CA LEU A 55 0.23 -7.07 -10.30
C LEU A 55 -0.91 -7.57 -11.16
N LYS A 56 -0.56 -8.40 -12.15
CA LYS A 56 -1.57 -9.15 -12.89
C LYS A 56 -1.98 -10.34 -12.02
N TYR A 57 -3.20 -10.30 -11.53
CA TYR A 57 -3.84 -11.40 -10.81
C TYR A 57 -5.19 -11.69 -11.43
N ARG A 58 -5.64 -12.94 -11.26
CA ARG A 58 -6.95 -13.41 -11.66
C ARG A 58 -7.63 -14.09 -10.47
N CYS A 59 -8.92 -14.33 -10.58
CA CYS A 59 -9.63 -15.10 -9.56
C CYS A 59 -9.26 -16.58 -9.60
N SER A 60 -9.20 -17.20 -8.43
CA SER A 60 -9.03 -18.65 -8.32
C SER A 60 -10.37 -19.34 -8.52
N VAL A 61 -10.41 -20.29 -9.46
CA VAL A 61 -11.55 -21.15 -9.70
C VAL A 61 -11.04 -22.58 -9.57
N PRO A 62 -10.96 -23.13 -8.34
CA PRO A 62 -10.31 -24.41 -8.10
C PRO A 62 -10.97 -25.57 -8.84
N GLU A 63 -12.23 -25.41 -9.19
CA GLU A 63 -13.05 -26.37 -9.92
C GLU A 63 -12.73 -26.46 -11.43
N CYS A 64 -11.93 -25.52 -11.94
CA CYS A 64 -11.66 -25.32 -13.36
C CYS A 64 -10.18 -25.13 -13.69
N GLU A 65 -9.28 -25.30 -12.72
CA GLU A 65 -7.86 -24.96 -12.85
C GLU A 65 -7.07 -25.92 -13.77
N ASP A 66 -7.67 -27.05 -14.15
CA ASP A 66 -7.04 -28.09 -14.96
C ASP A 66 -6.73 -27.66 -16.41
N ASN A 67 -7.52 -26.75 -17.01
CA ASN A 67 -7.31 -26.28 -18.39
C ASN A 67 -7.40 -24.74 -18.49
N LEU A 68 -6.45 -24.15 -19.23
CA LEU A 68 -6.41 -22.70 -19.48
C LEU A 68 -7.61 -22.21 -20.31
N ASP A 69 -8.20 -23.05 -21.16
CA ASP A 69 -9.37 -22.69 -21.97
C ASP A 69 -10.61 -22.37 -21.11
N HIS A 70 -10.65 -22.86 -19.86
CA HIS A 70 -11.75 -22.59 -18.95
C HIS A 70 -11.81 -21.14 -18.48
N ILE A 71 -10.71 -20.40 -18.58
CA ILE A 71 -10.63 -18.99 -18.14
C ILE A 71 -11.61 -18.12 -18.95
N ASN A 72 -11.84 -18.43 -20.23
CA ASN A 72 -12.68 -17.64 -21.13
C ASN A 72 -14.15 -17.53 -20.69
N PHE A 73 -14.69 -18.56 -20.02
CA PHE A 73 -16.09 -18.58 -19.58
C PHE A 73 -16.26 -18.51 -18.07
N THR A 74 -15.17 -18.55 -17.30
CA THR A 74 -15.20 -18.43 -15.83
C THR A 74 -14.86 -17.02 -15.36
N ILE A 75 -14.08 -16.26 -16.13
CA ILE A 75 -13.64 -14.92 -15.76
C ILE A 75 -13.90 -13.95 -16.93
N PRO A 76 -14.51 -12.77 -16.68
CA PRO A 76 -14.64 -11.74 -17.71
C PRO A 76 -13.26 -11.22 -18.12
N HIS A 77 -13.14 -10.77 -19.37
CA HIS A 77 -11.91 -10.19 -19.90
C HIS A 77 -12.10 -8.68 -20.06
N ASP A 78 -11.11 -7.90 -19.64
CA ASP A 78 -11.09 -6.46 -19.85
C ASP A 78 -10.79 -6.15 -21.34
N ASN A 79 -10.96 -4.90 -21.74
CA ASN A 79 -10.78 -4.40 -23.10
C ASN A 79 -9.38 -4.69 -23.68
N ASP A 80 -8.39 -4.84 -22.81
CA ASP A 80 -7.00 -5.18 -23.17
C ASP A 80 -6.76 -6.68 -23.37
N GLY A 81 -7.80 -7.52 -23.26
CA GLY A 81 -7.73 -8.97 -23.43
C GLY A 81 -7.15 -9.73 -22.23
N PHE A 82 -6.94 -9.05 -21.10
CA PHE A 82 -6.53 -9.68 -19.84
C PHE A 82 -7.76 -10.07 -18.99
N PRO A 83 -7.69 -11.15 -18.20
CA PRO A 83 -8.77 -11.48 -17.26
C PRO A 83 -8.97 -10.33 -16.27
N ALA A 84 -10.22 -9.99 -16.01
CA ALA A 84 -10.60 -8.94 -15.11
C ALA A 84 -10.12 -9.22 -13.68
N LYS A 85 -9.82 -8.14 -12.96
CA LYS A 85 -9.40 -8.19 -11.57
C LYS A 85 -10.63 -8.22 -10.67
N CYS A 86 -10.55 -8.96 -9.57
CA CYS A 86 -11.55 -9.02 -8.49
C CYS A 86 -12.91 -9.67 -8.81
N VAL A 87 -13.25 -9.90 -10.09
CA VAL A 87 -14.55 -10.42 -10.50
C VAL A 87 -14.46 -11.73 -11.28
N ARG A 88 -15.46 -12.59 -11.10
CA ARG A 88 -15.65 -13.84 -11.85
C ARG A 88 -17.13 -14.02 -12.22
N TYR A 89 -17.41 -14.90 -13.16
CA TYR A 89 -18.79 -15.22 -13.52
C TYR A 89 -19.45 -16.12 -12.46
N ALA A 90 -20.72 -15.86 -12.18
CA ALA A 90 -21.48 -16.63 -11.20
C ALA A 90 -21.75 -18.06 -11.72
N PRO A 91 -21.58 -19.10 -10.89
CA PRO A 91 -22.04 -20.43 -11.25
C PRO A 91 -23.58 -20.51 -11.19
N PHE A 92 -24.19 -21.26 -12.10
CA PHE A 92 -25.63 -21.53 -12.06
C PHE A 92 -25.95 -22.43 -10.86
N SER A 93 -26.77 -21.91 -9.94
CA SER A 93 -27.20 -22.61 -8.73
C SER A 93 -28.05 -23.87 -8.97
N ASN A 94 -28.57 -24.05 -10.19
CA ASN A 94 -29.49 -25.13 -10.55
C ASN A 94 -28.80 -26.43 -10.99
N VAL A 95 -27.47 -26.50 -11.05
CA VAL A 95 -26.80 -27.73 -11.47
C VAL A 95 -26.46 -28.59 -10.26
N SER A 96 -27.42 -29.42 -9.89
CA SER A 96 -27.39 -30.40 -8.78
C SER A 96 -26.37 -31.54 -8.94
N HIS A 97 -25.40 -31.41 -9.83
CA HIS A 97 -24.30 -32.34 -10.03
C HIS A 97 -23.05 -31.56 -10.44
N TYR A 98 -22.54 -30.75 -9.51
CA TYR A 98 -21.18 -30.25 -9.61
C TYR A 98 -20.22 -31.42 -9.34
N ASN A 99 -20.01 -32.28 -10.34
CA ASN A 99 -18.82 -33.13 -10.32
C ASN A 99 -17.64 -32.18 -10.46
N SER A 100 -16.90 -31.95 -9.37
CA SER A 100 -15.73 -31.07 -9.29
C SER A 100 -14.61 -31.38 -10.30
N SER A 101 -14.81 -32.39 -11.16
CA SER A 101 -13.90 -32.82 -12.23
C SER A 101 -14.32 -32.38 -13.63
N GLN A 102 -15.46 -31.71 -13.81
CA GLN A 102 -15.94 -31.29 -15.14
C GLN A 102 -16.34 -29.81 -15.15
N CYS A 103 -15.37 -28.95 -15.46
CA CYS A 103 -15.59 -27.54 -15.74
C CYS A 103 -16.11 -27.37 -17.18
N LEU A 104 -17.38 -27.00 -17.33
CA LEU A 104 -17.97 -26.74 -18.64
C LEU A 104 -18.63 -25.35 -18.70
N PRO A 105 -18.74 -24.75 -19.89
CA PRO A 105 -19.33 -23.42 -20.07
C PRO A 105 -20.78 -23.31 -19.59
N HIS A 106 -21.56 -24.40 -19.62
CA HIS A 106 -22.98 -24.36 -19.22
C HIS A 106 -23.20 -24.25 -17.71
N TYR A 107 -22.14 -24.34 -16.90
CA TYR A 107 -22.21 -24.13 -15.46
C TYR A 107 -22.04 -22.67 -15.05
N TYR A 108 -21.61 -21.79 -15.96
CA TYR A 108 -21.28 -20.40 -15.64
C TYR A 108 -22.17 -19.43 -16.39
N ASP A 109 -22.67 -18.43 -15.67
CA ASP A 109 -23.47 -17.34 -16.21
C ASP A 109 -22.56 -16.18 -16.59
N THR A 110 -22.31 -16.00 -17.90
CA THR A 110 -21.51 -14.88 -18.43
C THR A 110 -22.21 -13.52 -18.34
N SER A 111 -23.46 -13.46 -17.87
CA SER A 111 -24.18 -12.20 -17.66
C SER A 111 -24.11 -11.68 -16.22
N THR A 112 -23.69 -12.51 -15.26
CA THR A 112 -23.67 -12.17 -13.83
C THR A 112 -22.24 -12.21 -13.31
N GLU A 113 -21.73 -11.06 -12.87
CA GLU A 113 -20.41 -10.91 -12.26
C GLU A 113 -20.52 -10.94 -10.73
N ILE A 114 -19.64 -11.69 -10.08
CA ILE A 114 -19.54 -11.80 -8.62
C ILE A 114 -18.11 -11.54 -8.15
N GLU A 115 -17.96 -11.11 -6.89
CA GLU A 115 -16.65 -10.95 -6.26
C GLU A 115 -15.97 -12.31 -6.05
N CYS A 116 -14.62 -12.29 -6.07
CA CYS A 116 -13.81 -13.49 -5.94
C CYS A 116 -13.41 -13.77 -4.50
N ASP A 117 -13.51 -15.05 -4.11
CA ASP A 117 -13.16 -15.52 -2.77
C ASP A 117 -11.64 -15.66 -2.57
N SER A 118 -10.91 -15.96 -3.65
CA SER A 118 -9.46 -16.15 -3.64
C SER A 118 -8.83 -15.76 -4.97
N TYR A 119 -7.52 -15.48 -4.96
CA TYR A 119 -6.78 -14.91 -6.08
C TYR A 119 -5.55 -15.75 -6.45
N VAL A 120 -5.25 -15.80 -7.74
CA VAL A 120 -4.03 -16.39 -8.30
C VAL A 120 -3.22 -15.29 -8.95
N TYR A 121 -2.02 -15.05 -8.42
CA TYR A 121 -1.06 -14.10 -8.97
C TYR A 121 -0.33 -14.73 -10.15
N LEU A 122 -0.33 -14.04 -11.29
CA LEU A 122 0.32 -14.50 -12.53
C LEU A 122 1.83 -14.25 -12.51
N GLU A 123 2.26 -13.26 -11.71
CA GLU A 123 3.66 -12.90 -11.54
C GLU A 123 4.21 -13.57 -10.28
N GLU A 124 5.39 -14.18 -10.38
CA GLU A 124 6.01 -14.90 -9.26
C GLU A 124 6.96 -14.01 -8.44
N HIS A 125 7.49 -12.95 -9.05
CA HIS A 125 8.46 -12.05 -8.44
C HIS A 125 7.79 -10.82 -7.82
N SER A 126 6.87 -11.05 -6.90
CA SER A 126 6.18 -9.96 -6.20
C SER A 126 6.10 -10.18 -4.71
N ILE A 127 6.35 -9.12 -3.95
CA ILE A 127 6.30 -9.09 -2.49
C ILE A 127 4.92 -9.50 -1.94
N VAL A 128 3.87 -9.46 -2.76
CA VAL A 128 2.49 -9.77 -2.39
C VAL A 128 2.22 -11.29 -2.42
N LYS A 129 3.05 -12.07 -3.13
CA LYS A 129 2.94 -13.54 -3.19
C LYS A 129 3.65 -14.22 -2.00
N GLU A 130 4.52 -13.50 -1.28
CA GLU A 130 5.41 -14.01 -0.22
C GLU A 130 4.83 -13.88 1.18
#